data_AF-S7NJ29-F1
#
_entry.id   AF-S7NJ29-F1
#
_cell.length_a   1.000
_cell.length_b   1.000
_cell.length_c   1.000
_cell.angle_alpha   90.00
_cell.angle_beta   90.00
_cell.angle_gamma   90.00
#
_symmetry.space_group_name_H-M   'P 1'
#
loop_
_entity.id
_entity.type
_entity.pdbx_description
1 polymer ?
#
loop_
_entity_poly.entity_id
_entity_poly.type
_entity_poly.pdbx_seq_one_letter_code
_entity_poly.pdbx_strand_id
1 'polypeptide(L)' 'MDGASCSHHLECSSDCCLMDLDHGGEFCAPKGRKTTVCLPQTKGAINFICPCRLGLSCIPKDPSCPRRCYLI' A
#
# COMPACT_ATOMS: atom_id res chain seq x y z
N MET A 1 -10.37 5.66 -9.94
CA MET A 1 -9.27 5.83 -10.92
C MET A 1 -7.99 6.07 -10.14
N ASP A 2 -6.88 5.44 -10.53
CA ASP A 2 -5.58 5.73 -9.91
C ASP A 2 -5.20 7.20 -10.20
N GLY A 3 -4.58 7.87 -9.23
CA GLY A 3 -4.20 9.29 -9.28
C GLY A 3 -5.32 10.28 -8.95
N ALA A 4 -6.56 9.83 -8.76
CA ALA A 4 -7.64 10.69 -8.27
C ALA A 4 -7.42 11.05 -6.79
N SER A 5 -7.73 12.29 -6.40
CA SER A 5 -7.70 12.67 -4.99
C SER A 5 -8.72 11.86 -4.18
N CYS A 6 -8.36 11.49 -2.96
CA CYS A 6 -9.20 10.74 -2.04
C CYS A 6 -8.93 11.18 -0.60
N SER A 7 -9.86 10.87 0.31
CA SER A 7 -9.68 11.03 1.76
C SER A 7 -9.81 9.70 2.52
N HIS A 8 -10.44 8.72 1.88
CA HIS A 8 -10.69 7.41 2.44
C HIS A 8 -10.43 6.32 1.40
N HIS A 9 -9.86 5.20 1.81
CA HIS A 9 -9.51 4.09 0.91
C HIS A 9 -10.71 3.52 0.14
N LEU A 10 -11.91 3.59 0.72
CA LEU A 10 -13.17 3.15 0.10
C LEU A 10 -13.58 3.98 -1.13
N GLU A 11 -13.04 5.18 -1.30
CA GLU A 11 -13.28 6.00 -2.50
C GLU A 11 -12.52 5.47 -3.73
N CYS A 12 -11.50 4.64 -3.50
CA CYS A 12 -10.63 4.12 -4.54
C CYS A 12 -11.06 2.72 -4.96
N SER A 13 -11.12 2.47 -6.27
CA SER A 13 -11.33 1.13 -6.83
C SER A 13 -10.24 0.13 -6.43
N SER A 14 -9.04 0.63 -6.12
CA SER A 14 -7.92 -0.14 -5.61
C SER A 14 -7.98 -0.38 -4.09
N ASP A 15 -8.95 0.21 -3.39
CA ASP A 15 -9.06 0.15 -1.93
C ASP A 15 -7.73 0.57 -1.26
N CYS A 16 -7.13 1.65 -1.78
CA CYS A 16 -5.95 2.31 -1.22
C CYS A 16 -5.95 3.80 -1.58
N CYS A 17 -5.98 4.63 -0.54
CA CYS A 17 -5.73 6.08 -0.62
C CYS A 17 -4.34 6.33 -0.02
N LEU A 18 -3.38 6.72 -0.87
CA LEU A 18 -1.97 6.86 -0.54
C LEU A 18 -1.66 8.32 -0.24
N MET A 19 -1.03 8.59 0.90
CA MET A 19 -0.49 9.91 1.21
C MET A 19 0.84 10.10 0.47
N ASP A 20 0.86 11.04 -0.46
CA ASP A 20 2.05 11.45 -1.21
C ASP A 20 2.74 12.60 -0.46
N LEU A 21 3.88 12.29 0.15
CA LEU A 21 4.69 13.26 0.90
C LEU A 21 5.47 14.22 -0.02
N ASP A 22 5.74 13.82 -1.26
CA ASP A 22 6.51 14.63 -2.21
C ASP A 22 5.62 15.70 -2.86
N HIS A 23 4.40 15.32 -3.23
CA HIS A 23 3.45 16.23 -3.89
C HIS A 23 2.47 16.91 -2.91
N GLY A 24 2.39 16.42 -1.66
CA GLY A 24 1.48 16.93 -0.66
C GLY A 24 0.02 16.62 -1.01
N GLY A 25 -0.51 15.53 -0.46
CA GLY A 25 -1.92 15.17 -0.63
C GLY A 25 -2.16 13.67 -0.53
N GLU A 26 -3.39 13.28 -0.82
CA GLU A 26 -3.83 11.89 -0.79
C GLU A 26 -4.48 11.52 -2.12
N PHE A 27 -3.99 10.43 -2.72
CA PHE A 27 -4.40 9.98 -4.05
C PHE A 27 -4.62 8.48 -4.11
N CYS A 28 -5.60 8.06 -4.91
CA CYS A 28 -5.84 6.65 -5.15
C CYS A 28 -4.63 6.03 -5.82
N ALA A 29 -4.13 4.93 -5.25
CA ALA A 29 -2.94 4.26 -5.73
C ALA A 29 -3.18 2.75 -5.87
N PRO A 30 -2.44 2.07 -6.77
CA PRO A 30 -2.57 0.64 -6.94
C PRO A 30 -2.04 -0.12 -5.71
N LYS A 31 -2.66 -1.26 -5.39
CA LYS A 31 -2.13 -2.20 -4.38
C LYS A 31 -0.74 -2.74 -4.82
N GLY A 32 0.13 -2.99 -3.85
CA GLY A 32 1.49 -3.48 -4.02
C GLY A 32 1.55 -4.81 -4.78
N ARG A 33 2.39 -4.87 -5.81
CA ARG A 33 2.67 -6.07 -6.60
C ARG A 33 3.78 -6.91 -5.94
N LYS A 34 4.07 -8.09 -6.49
CA LYS A 34 5.21 -8.92 -6.05
C LYS A 34 6.47 -8.06 -5.96
N THR A 35 7.27 -8.27 -4.91
CA THR A 35 8.49 -7.51 -4.57
C THR A 35 8.31 -6.04 -4.20
N THR A 36 7.09 -5.48 -4.23
CA THR A 36 6.85 -4.11 -3.73
C THR A 36 7.09 -4.07 -2.22
N VAL A 37 7.72 -3.00 -1.73
CA VAL A 37 7.89 -2.77 -0.28
C VAL A 37 6.51 -2.61 0.35
N CYS A 38 6.34 -3.17 1.55
CA CYS A 38 5.07 -3.15 2.25
C CYS A 38 5.30 -2.98 3.75
N LEU A 39 4.27 -2.50 4.44
CA LEU A 39 4.23 -2.45 5.90
C LEU A 39 3.25 -3.49 6.43
N PRO A 40 3.49 -4.06 7.61
CA PRO A 40 2.48 -4.83 8.32
C PRO A 40 1.37 -3.85 8.71
N GLN A 41 0.30 -3.79 7.91
CA GLN A 41 -0.76 -2.80 8.10
C GLN A 41 -1.45 -3.02 9.45
N THR A 42 -1.45 -1.99 10.29
CA THR A 42 -2.32 -1.88 11.46
C THR A 42 -3.68 -1.35 10.99
N LYS A 43 -4.79 -1.85 11.56
CA LYS A 43 -6.12 -1.29 11.28
C LYS A 43 -6.13 0.19 11.69
N GLY A 44 -6.31 1.09 10.73
CA GLY A 44 -6.60 2.51 10.98
C GLY A 44 -5.47 3.52 10.75
N ALA A 45 -4.33 3.12 10.18
CA ALA A 45 -3.25 4.06 9.88
C ALA A 45 -3.33 4.60 8.43
N ILE A 46 -3.08 5.91 8.29
CA ILE A 46 -2.78 6.59 7.03
C ILE A 46 -1.68 5.80 6.31
N ASN A 47 -1.99 5.29 5.12
CA ASN A 47 -1.07 4.44 4.39
C ASN A 47 -0.16 5.30 3.50
N PHE A 48 1.07 5.53 3.97
CA PHE A 48 2.16 6.01 3.10
C PHE A 48 2.65 4.91 2.13
N ILE A 49 2.16 3.68 2.30
CA ILE A 49 2.44 2.54 1.42
C ILE A 49 1.16 1.71 1.28
N CYS A 50 0.73 1.44 0.03
CA CYS A 50 -0.44 0.61 -0.21
C CYS A 50 -0.24 -0.87 0.19
N PRO A 51 -1.31 -1.56 0.62
CA PRO A 51 -1.26 -3.00 0.88
C PRO A 51 -0.82 -3.81 -0.32
N CYS A 52 -0.29 -4.99 -0.07
CA CYS A 52 -0.16 -6.01 -1.11
C CYS A 52 -1.51 -6.33 -1.75
N ARG A 53 -1.52 -6.59 -3.06
CA ARG A 53 -2.73 -7.07 -3.76
C ARG A 53 -3.16 -8.45 -3.22
N LEU A 54 -4.43 -8.77 -3.41
CA LEU A 54 -5.00 -10.05 -2.98
C LEU A 54 -4.15 -11.25 -3.45
N GLY A 55 -3.93 -12.22 -2.56
CA GLY A 55 -3.09 -13.40 -2.79
C GLY A 55 -1.59 -13.17 -2.55
N LEU A 56 -1.17 -11.97 -2.15
CA LEU A 56 0.18 -11.71 -1.67
C LEU A 56 0.18 -11.35 -0.19
N SER A 57 1.23 -11.77 0.51
CA SER A 57 1.46 -11.43 1.90
C SER A 57 2.68 -10.55 2.06
N CYS A 58 2.61 -9.62 3.02
CA CYS A 58 3.69 -8.72 3.36
C CYS A 58 4.67 -9.38 4.34
N ILE A 59 5.74 -9.99 3.82
CA ILE A 59 6.70 -10.77 4.63
C ILE A 59 8.15 -10.32 4.39
N PRO A 60 9.02 -10.42 5.41
CA PRO A 60 10.45 -10.24 5.22
C PRO A 60 11.06 -11.50 4.58
N LYS A 61 12.00 -11.34 3.65
CA LYS A 61 12.83 -12.48 3.19
C LYS A 61 13.94 -12.81 4.20
N ASP A 62 14.50 -11.77 4.82
CA ASP A 62 15.55 -11.85 5.83
C ASP A 62 15.23 -10.88 6.98
N PRO A 63 15.68 -11.14 8.22
CA PRO A 63 15.40 -10.28 9.38
C PRO A 63 15.89 -8.83 9.23
N SER A 64 16.94 -8.61 8.45
CA SER A 64 17.54 -7.30 8.16
C SER A 64 16.91 -6.60 6.96
N CYS A 65 16.06 -7.28 6.18
CA CYS A 65 15.51 -6.74 4.94
C CYS A 65 14.12 -6.13 5.14
N PRO A 66 13.77 -5.07 4.39
CA PRO A 66 12.41 -4.55 4.35
C PRO A 66 11.41 -5.63 3.93
N ARG A 67 10.22 -5.58 4.52
CA ARG A 67 9.11 -6.46 4.13
C ARG A 67 8.68 -6.14 2.70
N ARG A 68 8.36 -7.19 1.94
CA ARG A 68 7.88 -7.07 0.56
C ARG A 68 6.72 -8.04 0.31
N CYS A 69 5.94 -7.76 -0.71
CA CYS A 69 4.83 -8.62 -1.11
C CYS A 69 5.33 -9.88 -1.82
N TYR A 70 4.98 -11.05 -1.28
CA TYR A 70 5.30 -12.36 -1.85
C TYR A 70 4.09 -13.30 -1.87
N LEU A 71 4.16 -14.31 -2.74
CA LEU A 71 3.27 -15.46 -2.68
C LEU A 71 3.72 -16.33 -1.50
N ILE A 72 2.76 -16.79 -0.70
CA ILE A 72 2.97 -17.83 0.31
C ILE A 72 2.59 -19.17 -0.31
#